data_AF-E8R4C2-F1
#
_entry.id   AF-E8R4C2-F1
#
_cell.length_a   1.000
_cell.length_b   1.000
_cell.length_c   1.000
_cell.angle_alpha   90.00
_cell.angle_beta   90.00
_cell.angle_gamma   90.00
#
_symmetry.space_group_name_H-M   'P 1'
#
loop_
_entity.id
_entity.type
_entity.pdbx_description
1 polymer ?
#
loop_
_entity_poly.entity_id
_entity_poly.type
_entity_poly.pdbx_seq_one_letter_code
_entity_poly.pdbx_strand_id
1 'polypeptide(L)'
;MTAGRTNAWSLSQHWCTPPHYVEAVRRCFGGVIGLDPCSNEHAVVHAEREYRLPDIDGLTAPWDAATIYVNPPYGRDRRRGTSIADWLKRCVQARRDYHAQVLALVPVATNTGHWKQSVWSEADGIAFLYDTRLRFWVEGHDGGKGAPMACAMIYWGDDFDTFETVFNPFGAVVAVRRPRIVVEQGRLGDTSGTGDGTTR
;
A
#
# COMPACT_ATOMS: atom_id res chain seq x y z
N MET A 1 -22.26 -6.95 22.22
CA MET A 1 -21.17 -6.89 23.22
C MET A 1 -19.96 -6.20 22.59
N THR A 2 -19.71 -4.94 22.93
CA THR A 2 -18.49 -4.21 22.56
C THR A 2 -17.42 -4.48 23.61
N ALA A 3 -16.56 -5.47 23.38
CA ALA A 3 -15.37 -5.64 24.21
C ALA A 3 -14.56 -4.32 24.20
N GLY A 4 -14.28 -3.79 25.39
CA GLY A 4 -13.66 -2.49 25.61
C GLY A 4 -12.43 -2.26 24.74
N ARG A 5 -12.55 -1.35 23.77
CA ARG A 5 -11.48 -0.91 22.86
C ARG A 5 -11.21 0.59 23.01
N THR A 6 -11.34 1.12 24.23
CA THR A 6 -11.14 2.55 24.49
C THR A 6 -9.67 2.97 24.38
N ASN A 7 -8.71 2.03 24.48
CA ASN A 7 -7.27 2.34 24.54
C ASN A 7 -6.48 1.95 23.28
N ALA A 8 -7.10 1.26 22.31
CA ALA A 8 -6.38 0.78 21.12
C ALA A 8 -5.96 1.90 20.17
N TRP A 9 -6.72 3.02 20.15
CA TRP A 9 -6.45 4.15 19.27
C TRP A 9 -5.25 4.99 19.75
N SER A 10 -5.15 5.29 21.04
CA SER A 10 -4.01 6.08 21.55
C SER A 10 -2.70 5.31 21.41
N LEU A 11 -2.73 4.00 21.63
CA LEU A 11 -1.55 3.14 21.47
C LEU A 11 -1.09 3.04 20.01
N SER A 12 -2.01 3.01 19.05
CA SER A 12 -1.66 2.83 17.64
C SER A 12 -1.11 4.09 16.96
N GLN A 13 -1.28 5.29 17.53
CA GLN A 13 -0.62 6.51 17.04
C GLN A 13 0.91 6.44 17.14
N HIS A 14 1.43 5.65 18.08
CA HIS A 14 2.85 5.51 18.34
C HIS A 14 3.45 4.26 17.68
N TRP A 15 2.66 3.50 16.93
CA TRP A 15 3.12 2.29 16.28
C TRP A 15 4.01 2.63 15.08
N CYS A 16 5.26 2.19 15.18
CA CYS A 16 6.25 2.31 14.13
C CYS A 16 6.41 0.96 13.43
N THR A 17 6.53 0.99 12.10
CA THR A 17 6.74 -0.21 11.29
C THR A 17 8.05 -0.90 11.70
N PRO A 18 8.06 -2.23 11.89
CA PRO A 18 9.30 -2.96 12.18
C PRO A 18 10.35 -2.78 11.07
N PRO A 19 11.65 -2.66 11.39
CA PRO A 19 12.68 -2.35 10.40
C PRO A 19 12.74 -3.28 9.20
N HIS A 20 12.47 -4.58 9.38
CA HIS A 20 12.46 -5.55 8.28
C HIS A 20 11.33 -5.28 7.27
N TYR A 21 10.19 -4.76 7.72
CA TYR A 21 9.10 -4.34 6.84
C TYR A 21 9.42 -3.00 6.16
N VAL A 22 10.06 -2.06 6.87
CA VAL A 22 10.54 -0.82 6.24
C VAL A 22 11.54 -1.13 5.12
N GLU A 23 12.47 -2.05 5.35
CA GLU A 23 13.43 -2.45 4.33
C GLU A 23 12.76 -3.16 3.15
N ALA A 24 11.76 -4.01 3.40
CA ALA A 24 10.97 -4.61 2.32
C ALA A 24 10.25 -3.53 1.49
N VAL A 25 9.60 -2.55 2.14
CA VAL A 25 8.95 -1.41 1.45
C VAL A 25 9.97 -0.64 0.62
N ARG A 26 11.14 -0.32 1.18
CA ARG A 26 12.22 0.40 0.50
C ARG A 26 12.69 -0.36 -0.74
N ARG A 27 12.90 -1.68 -0.64
CA ARG A 27 13.26 -2.55 -1.77
C ARG A 27 12.16 -2.58 -2.83
N CYS A 28 10.90 -2.66 -2.42
CA CYS A 28 9.76 -2.64 -3.34
C CYS A 28 9.67 -1.34 -4.14
N PHE A 29 10.13 -0.22 -3.57
CA PHE A 29 10.18 1.09 -4.22
C PHE A 29 11.50 1.41 -4.92
N GLY A 30 12.39 0.43 -5.08
CA GLY A 30 13.67 0.65 -5.78
C GLY A 30 14.69 1.45 -4.98
N GLY A 31 14.55 1.52 -3.65
CA GLY A 31 15.54 2.08 -2.73
C GLY A 31 15.11 3.35 -1.99
N VAL A 32 14.08 4.07 -2.46
CA VAL A 32 13.66 5.35 -1.89
C VAL A 32 12.15 5.36 -1.60
N ILE A 33 11.79 5.81 -0.40
CA ILE A 33 10.41 6.08 0.00
C ILE A 33 10.18 7.59 -0.12
N GLY A 34 9.36 8.03 -1.07
CA GLY A 34 9.14 9.45 -1.33
C GLY A 34 8.28 10.13 -0.26
N LEU A 35 7.26 9.44 0.26
CA LEU A 35 6.36 9.99 1.28
C LEU A 35 5.97 8.96 2.34
N ASP A 36 6.05 9.36 3.61
CA ASP A 36 5.34 8.76 4.74
C ASP A 36 4.32 9.78 5.31
N PRO A 37 3.01 9.63 5.03
CA PRO A 37 2.00 10.55 5.53
C PRO A 37 1.53 10.20 6.96
N CYS A 38 2.13 9.20 7.60
CA CYS A 38 1.77 8.68 8.92
C CYS A 38 2.96 8.66 9.89
N SER A 39 3.99 9.47 9.65
CA SER A 39 5.20 9.52 10.47
C SER A 39 4.91 10.04 11.89
N ASN A 40 5.85 9.76 12.79
CA ASN A 40 5.87 10.23 14.17
C ASN A 40 7.33 10.39 14.65
N GLU A 41 7.53 10.86 15.88
CA GLU A 41 8.86 11.13 16.45
C GLU A 41 9.83 9.93 16.44
N HIS A 42 9.31 8.70 16.47
CA HIS A 42 10.09 7.47 16.54
C HIS A 42 10.00 6.62 15.27
N ALA A 43 9.38 7.15 14.20
CA ALA A 43 9.26 6.44 12.94
C ALA A 43 10.66 6.21 12.33
N VAL A 44 10.87 4.98 11.85
CA VAL A 44 12.14 4.54 11.23
C VAL A 44 12.04 4.40 9.72
N VAL A 45 10.98 4.96 9.12
CA VAL A 45 10.71 4.89 7.67
C VAL A 45 11.75 5.74 6.93
N HIS A 46 12.03 6.93 7.42
CA HIS A 46 12.99 7.89 6.84
C HIS A 46 12.67 8.14 5.36
N ALA A 47 11.42 8.55 5.11
CA ALA A 47 11.00 8.96 3.78
C ALA A 47 11.56 10.34 3.43
N GLU A 48 11.67 10.67 2.13
CA GLU A 48 12.12 12.00 1.70
C GLU A 48 11.20 13.12 2.22
N ARG A 49 9.91 12.82 2.33
CA ARG A 49 8.91 13.68 2.95
C ARG A 49 8.13 12.92 4.00
N GLU A 50 7.92 13.55 5.15
CA GLU A 50 7.17 12.97 6.25
C GLU A 50 6.11 13.95 6.77
N TYR A 51 4.89 13.47 6.98
CA TYR A 51 3.84 14.23 7.68
C TYR A 51 3.61 13.62 9.04
N ARG A 52 3.57 14.49 10.06
CA ARG A 52 3.33 14.11 11.44
C ARG A 52 2.46 15.15 12.13
N LEU A 53 1.55 14.67 12.97
CA LEU A 53 0.83 15.55 13.88
C LEU A 53 1.76 16.03 15.01
N PRO A 54 1.47 17.18 15.63
CA PRO A 54 0.36 18.10 15.31
C PRO A 54 0.65 19.03 14.11
N ASP A 55 1.88 19.02 13.60
CA ASP A 55 2.38 20.01 12.63
C ASP A 55 1.66 19.93 11.28
N ILE A 56 1.58 18.72 10.71
CA ILE A 56 0.98 18.48 9.40
C ILE A 56 0.06 17.26 9.48
N ASP A 57 -1.21 17.47 9.17
CA ASP A 57 -2.18 16.39 9.04
C ASP A 57 -2.04 15.70 7.68
N GLY A 58 -1.46 14.50 7.69
CA GLY A 58 -1.24 13.68 6.50
C GLY A 58 -2.51 13.28 5.72
N LEU A 59 -3.71 13.35 6.30
CA LEU A 59 -4.96 13.13 5.54
C LEU A 59 -5.36 14.36 4.71
N THR A 60 -4.83 15.53 5.03
CA THR A 60 -5.15 16.81 4.35
C THR A 60 -4.00 17.32 3.48
N ALA A 61 -2.77 16.89 3.75
CA ALA A 61 -1.58 17.31 3.02
C ALA A 61 -1.45 16.63 1.64
N PRO A 62 -0.67 17.19 0.69
CA PRO A 62 -0.51 16.63 -0.67
C PRO A 62 0.14 15.24 -0.68
N TRP A 63 -0.36 14.33 -1.52
CA TRP A 63 0.19 12.99 -1.76
C TRP A 63 0.67 12.88 -3.21
N ASP A 64 1.61 13.75 -3.58
CA ASP A 64 2.12 13.95 -4.94
C ASP A 64 3.49 13.28 -5.19
N ALA A 65 3.98 12.47 -4.24
CA ALA A 65 5.20 11.71 -4.40
C ALA A 65 5.01 10.46 -5.26
N ALA A 66 6.06 10.05 -5.98
CA ALA A 66 6.02 8.86 -6.83
C ALA A 66 5.88 7.54 -6.05
N THR A 67 6.43 7.47 -4.84
CA THR A 67 6.34 6.31 -3.95
C THR A 67 5.85 6.74 -2.57
N ILE A 68 4.83 6.04 -2.05
CA ILE A 68 4.16 6.41 -0.80
C ILE A 68 4.01 5.17 0.07
N TYR A 69 4.56 5.22 1.28
CA TYR A 69 4.34 4.19 2.29
C TYR A 69 3.39 4.70 3.37
N VAL A 70 2.38 3.90 3.71
CA VAL A 70 1.33 4.28 4.66
C VAL A 70 1.24 3.23 5.77
N ASN A 71 1.59 3.61 6.99
CA ASN A 71 1.28 2.84 8.20
C ASN A 71 0.33 3.67 9.07
N PRO A 72 -0.98 3.71 8.74
CA PRO A 72 -1.90 4.60 9.41
C PRO A 72 -2.16 4.15 10.85
N PRO A 73 -2.62 5.03 11.75
CA PRO A 73 -3.04 4.60 13.07
C PRO A 73 -4.23 3.63 12.99
N TYR A 74 -4.13 2.52 13.73
CA TYR A 74 -5.13 1.47 13.71
C TYR A 74 -6.35 1.89 14.55
N GLY A 75 -7.50 2.07 13.91
CA GLY A 75 -8.78 2.37 14.57
C GLY A 75 -9.43 3.66 14.10
N ARG A 76 -10.33 4.20 14.92
CA ARG A 76 -11.06 5.44 14.65
C ARG A 76 -10.56 6.56 15.55
N ASP A 77 -10.12 7.65 14.96
CA ASP A 77 -9.93 8.91 15.66
C ASP A 77 -11.30 9.56 15.88
N ARG A 78 -11.75 9.61 17.13
CA ARG A 78 -13.03 10.23 17.48
C ARG A 78 -12.98 11.75 17.50
N ARG A 79 -11.80 12.35 17.73
CA ARG A 79 -11.63 13.80 17.77
C ARG A 79 -11.64 14.38 16.36
N ARG A 80 -10.90 13.74 15.44
CA ARG A 80 -10.81 14.16 14.04
C ARG A 80 -11.88 13.53 13.15
N GLY A 81 -12.59 12.52 13.64
CA GLY A 81 -13.63 11.80 12.88
C GLY A 81 -13.09 10.87 11.80
N THR A 82 -11.78 10.59 11.80
CA THR A 82 -11.08 9.83 10.76
C THR A 82 -10.88 8.37 11.13
N SER A 83 -10.58 7.53 10.15
CA SER A 83 -10.40 6.09 10.28
C SER A 83 -9.50 5.53 9.19
N ILE A 84 -9.15 4.24 9.27
CA ILE A 84 -8.45 3.50 8.19
C ILE A 84 -9.15 3.68 6.82
N ALA A 85 -10.48 3.83 6.79
CA ALA A 85 -11.20 4.04 5.54
C ALA A 85 -10.77 5.33 4.82
N ASP A 86 -10.41 6.38 5.56
CA ASP A 86 -9.99 7.66 4.99
C ASP A 86 -8.58 7.56 4.41
N TRP A 87 -7.67 6.86 5.10
CA TRP A 87 -6.33 6.57 4.62
C TRP A 87 -6.33 5.73 3.34
N LEU A 88 -7.13 4.66 3.28
CA LEU A 88 -7.24 3.82 2.09
C LEU A 88 -7.81 4.58 0.88
N LYS A 89 -8.76 5.50 1.11
CA LYS A 89 -9.23 6.40 0.05
C LYS A 89 -8.11 7.30 -0.48
N ARG A 90 -7.23 7.80 0.40
CA ARG A 90 -6.05 8.59 0.00
C ARG A 90 -5.05 7.76 -0.80
N CYS A 91 -4.84 6.48 -0.47
CA CYS A 91 -4.01 5.58 -1.28
C CYS A 91 -4.54 5.46 -2.72
N VAL A 92 -5.84 5.18 -2.85
CA VAL A 92 -6.51 5.09 -4.17
C VAL A 92 -6.41 6.41 -4.92
N GLN A 93 -6.64 7.53 -4.24
CA GLN A 93 -6.56 8.85 -4.84
C GLN A 93 -5.15 9.17 -5.34
N ALA A 94 -4.10 8.91 -4.54
CA ALA A 94 -2.73 9.18 -4.94
C ALA A 94 -2.32 8.36 -6.17
N ARG A 95 -2.74 7.09 -6.22
CA ARG A 95 -2.55 6.24 -7.41
C ARG A 95 -3.29 6.79 -8.64
N ARG A 96 -4.52 7.27 -8.49
CA ARG A 96 -5.33 7.79 -9.60
C ARG A 96 -4.85 9.14 -10.11
N ASP A 97 -4.55 10.07 -9.21
CA ASP A 97 -4.27 11.47 -9.52
C ASP A 97 -2.80 11.69 -9.91
N TYR A 98 -1.87 10.90 -9.35
CA TYR A 98 -0.42 11.07 -9.53
C TYR A 98 0.30 9.83 -10.05
N HIS A 99 -0.42 8.75 -10.37
CA HIS A 99 0.16 7.47 -10.76
C HIS A 99 1.14 6.88 -9.73
N ALA A 100 1.08 7.31 -8.46
CA ALA A 100 1.99 6.88 -7.41
C ALA A 100 1.94 5.36 -7.18
N GLN A 101 3.08 4.77 -6.85
CA GLN A 101 3.17 3.42 -6.28
C GLN A 101 2.93 3.54 -4.77
N VAL A 102 1.90 2.88 -4.27
CA VAL A 102 1.47 3.02 -2.87
C VAL A 102 1.49 1.67 -2.17
N LEU A 103 2.13 1.62 -1.00
CA LEU A 103 2.10 0.48 -0.09
C LEU A 103 1.44 0.90 1.22
N ALA A 104 0.45 0.13 1.69
CA ALA A 104 -0.17 0.36 2.99
C ALA A 104 -0.15 -0.87 3.88
N LEU A 105 0.39 -0.72 5.10
CA LEU A 105 0.34 -1.75 6.13
C LEU A 105 -0.93 -1.54 6.98
N VAL A 106 -1.91 -2.43 6.83
CA VAL A 106 -3.24 -2.25 7.45
C VAL A 106 -3.81 -3.55 8.02
N PRO A 107 -4.79 -3.48 8.95
CA PRO A 107 -5.53 -4.64 9.40
C PRO A 107 -6.27 -5.34 8.27
N VAL A 108 -6.28 -6.67 8.31
CA VAL A 108 -7.13 -7.50 7.45
C VAL A 108 -8.58 -7.35 7.90
N ALA A 109 -9.41 -6.74 7.05
CA ALA A 109 -10.82 -6.47 7.31
C ALA A 109 -11.67 -6.69 6.05
N THR A 110 -11.46 -7.83 5.39
CA THR A 110 -11.91 -8.16 4.03
C THR A 110 -13.40 -7.96 3.75
N ASN A 111 -14.26 -8.10 4.75
CA ASN A 111 -15.71 -7.98 4.62
C ASN A 111 -16.24 -6.55 4.83
N THR A 112 -15.38 -5.59 5.20
CA THR A 112 -15.78 -4.20 5.48
C THR A 112 -15.95 -3.37 4.21
N GLY A 113 -16.69 -2.26 4.31
CA GLY A 113 -16.93 -1.36 3.18
C GLY A 113 -15.64 -0.76 2.59
N HIS A 114 -14.68 -0.36 3.43
CA HIS A 114 -13.42 0.23 2.95
C HIS A 114 -12.52 -0.79 2.23
N TRP A 115 -12.50 -2.06 2.67
CA TRP A 115 -11.83 -3.11 1.89
C TRP A 115 -12.52 -3.34 0.55
N LYS A 116 -13.86 -3.42 0.52
CA LYS A 116 -14.62 -3.57 -0.73
C LYS A 116 -14.36 -2.44 -1.74
N GLN A 117 -14.29 -1.19 -1.26
CA GLN A 117 -14.22 0.00 -2.11
C GLN A 117 -12.80 0.46 -2.45
N SER A 118 -11.79 0.12 -1.64
CA SER A 118 -10.43 0.63 -1.81
C SER A 118 -9.38 -0.46 -1.95
N VAL A 119 -9.67 -1.68 -1.51
CA VAL A 119 -8.74 -2.81 -1.66
C VAL A 119 -9.21 -3.72 -2.79
N TRP A 120 -10.35 -4.38 -2.65
CA TRP A 120 -10.81 -5.35 -3.63
C TRP A 120 -11.10 -4.77 -5.02
N SER A 121 -11.60 -3.54 -5.09
CA SER A 121 -11.88 -2.90 -6.37
C SER A 121 -10.68 -2.15 -6.97
N GLU A 122 -9.71 -1.75 -6.14
CA GLU A 122 -8.69 -0.77 -6.54
C GLU A 122 -7.24 -1.23 -6.44
N ALA A 123 -6.91 -2.10 -5.50
CA ALA A 123 -5.55 -2.59 -5.30
C ALA A 123 -5.12 -3.52 -6.43
N ASP A 124 -3.82 -3.60 -6.64
CA ASP A 124 -3.19 -4.47 -7.63
C ASP A 124 -2.64 -5.74 -6.96
N GLY A 125 -2.13 -5.61 -5.72
CA GLY A 125 -1.63 -6.74 -4.93
C GLY A 125 -1.94 -6.66 -3.44
N ILE A 126 -1.98 -7.81 -2.79
CA ILE A 126 -2.09 -7.95 -1.33
C ILE A 126 -1.10 -9.02 -0.87
N ALA A 127 -0.29 -8.71 0.14
CA ALA A 127 0.49 -9.69 0.88
C ALA A 127 -0.14 -9.90 2.26
N PHE A 128 -0.75 -11.06 2.48
CA PHE A 128 -1.25 -11.46 3.80
C PHE A 128 -0.08 -11.95 4.65
N LEU A 129 0.34 -11.11 5.60
CA LEU A 129 1.56 -11.32 6.38
C LEU A 129 1.44 -12.53 7.31
N TYR A 130 2.51 -13.31 7.44
CA TYR A 130 2.53 -14.53 8.25
C TYR A 130 2.66 -14.28 9.76
N ASP A 131 2.89 -13.03 10.18
CA ASP A 131 2.89 -12.66 11.59
C ASP A 131 1.57 -13.05 12.28
N THR A 132 1.63 -13.96 13.24
CA THR A 132 0.49 -14.28 14.12
C THR A 132 -0.01 -13.02 14.85
N ARG A 133 0.93 -12.16 15.27
CA ARG A 133 0.69 -10.82 15.79
C ARG A 133 1.88 -9.93 15.43
N LEU A 134 1.70 -9.09 14.42
CA LEU A 134 2.74 -8.18 13.97
C LEU A 134 3.14 -7.22 15.10
N ARG A 135 4.43 -7.24 15.48
CA ARG A 135 4.96 -6.46 16.61
C ARG A 135 5.48 -5.12 16.15
N PHE A 136 4.63 -4.10 16.22
CA PHE A 136 5.04 -2.73 15.98
C PHE A 136 6.04 -2.25 17.02
N TRP A 137 6.93 -1.38 16.60
CA TRP A 137 7.81 -0.67 17.51
C TRP A 137 7.05 0.47 18.19
N VAL A 138 7.41 0.77 19.43
CA VAL A 138 6.92 1.89 20.22
C VAL A 138 8.13 2.53 20.87
N GLU A 139 8.33 3.84 20.67
CA GLU A 139 9.47 4.58 21.22
C GLU A 139 10.83 3.93 20.88
N GLY A 140 10.99 3.39 19.67
CA GLY A 140 12.23 2.77 19.19
C GLY A 140 12.49 1.34 19.66
N HIS A 141 11.56 0.72 20.40
CA HIS A 141 11.69 -0.64 20.91
C HIS A 141 10.54 -1.55 20.46
N ASP A 142 10.75 -2.88 20.44
CA ASP A 142 9.66 -3.84 20.25
C ASP A 142 8.60 -3.63 21.35
N GLY A 143 7.37 -3.25 20.97
CA GLY A 143 6.30 -2.95 21.92
C GLY A 143 5.82 -4.15 22.74
N GLY A 144 6.39 -5.34 22.51
CA GLY A 144 6.21 -6.57 23.30
C GLY A 144 4.91 -7.30 23.03
N LYS A 145 3.81 -6.57 22.77
CA LYS A 145 2.51 -7.13 22.36
C LYS A 145 2.24 -6.77 20.90
N GLY A 146 2.23 -7.77 20.04
CA GLY A 146 1.85 -7.57 18.64
C GLY A 146 0.37 -7.22 18.48
N ALA A 147 0.03 -6.64 17.33
CA ALA A 147 -1.32 -6.22 16.99
C ALA A 147 -2.32 -7.38 17.18
N PRO A 148 -3.51 -7.13 17.76
CA PRO A 148 -4.49 -8.18 18.04
C PRO A 148 -5.21 -8.69 16.80
N MET A 149 -4.75 -8.31 15.61
CA MET A 149 -5.38 -8.56 14.31
C MET A 149 -4.30 -8.94 13.31
N ALA A 150 -4.65 -9.79 12.34
CA ALA A 150 -3.81 -10.03 11.18
C ALA A 150 -3.62 -8.72 10.39
N CYS A 151 -2.44 -8.54 9.81
CA CYS A 151 -2.11 -7.40 8.97
C CYS A 151 -1.81 -7.86 7.55
N ALA A 152 -1.98 -6.95 6.60
CA ALA A 152 -1.59 -7.16 5.21
C ALA A 152 -0.83 -5.94 4.71
N MET A 153 0.11 -6.16 3.79
CA MET A 153 0.63 -5.11 2.94
C MET A 153 -0.24 -5.03 1.68
N ILE A 154 -0.88 -3.89 1.44
CA ILE A 154 -1.71 -3.65 0.26
C ILE A 154 -0.91 -2.80 -0.72
N TYR A 155 -0.99 -3.14 -2.00
CA TYR A 155 -0.26 -2.47 -3.05
C TYR A 155 -1.19 -1.92 -4.13
N TRP A 156 -1.00 -0.64 -4.47
CA TRP A 156 -1.59 0.02 -5.64
C TRP A 156 -0.45 0.52 -6.51
N GLY A 157 -0.31 -0.01 -7.72
CA GLY A 157 0.88 0.19 -8.52
C GLY A 157 0.89 -0.58 -9.83
N ASP A 158 1.95 -0.40 -10.60
CA ASP A 158 2.11 -1.05 -11.91
C ASP A 158 3.15 -2.20 -11.87
N ASP A 159 4.03 -2.22 -10.87
CA ASP A 159 5.09 -3.22 -10.73
C ASP A 159 4.68 -4.31 -9.72
N PHE A 160 3.74 -5.17 -10.10
CA PHE A 160 3.28 -6.27 -9.25
C PHE A 160 4.38 -7.33 -9.04
N ASP A 161 5.21 -7.59 -10.04
CA ASP A 161 6.24 -8.63 -9.99
C ASP A 161 7.30 -8.31 -8.93
N THR A 162 7.73 -7.05 -8.83
CA THR A 162 8.61 -6.59 -7.74
C THR A 162 7.91 -6.71 -6.38
N PHE A 163 6.65 -6.29 -6.28
CA PHE A 163 5.87 -6.44 -5.05
C PHE A 163 5.78 -7.90 -4.59
N GLU A 164 5.44 -8.82 -5.49
CA GLU A 164 5.39 -10.25 -5.23
C GLU A 164 6.75 -10.79 -4.79
N THR A 165 7.80 -10.51 -5.56
CA THR A 165 9.17 -10.95 -5.24
C THR A 165 9.62 -10.50 -3.86
N VAL A 166 9.31 -9.26 -3.49
CA VAL A 166 9.73 -8.66 -2.21
C VAL A 166 8.90 -9.18 -1.04
N PHE A 167 7.59 -9.36 -1.21
CA PHE A 167 6.69 -9.69 -0.09
C PHE A 167 6.37 -11.18 0.06
N ASN A 168 6.65 -12.03 -0.92
CA ASN A 168 6.46 -13.48 -0.82
C ASN A 168 7.20 -14.13 0.38
N PRO A 169 8.40 -13.68 0.80
CA PRO A 169 9.03 -14.17 2.03
C PRO A 169 8.28 -13.82 3.32
N PHE A 170 7.43 -12.78 3.31
CA PHE A 170 6.75 -12.26 4.50
C PHE A 170 5.30 -12.71 4.61
N GLY A 171 4.68 -13.18 3.52
CA GLY A 171 3.27 -13.50 3.50
C GLY A 171 2.81 -14.12 2.19
N ALA A 172 1.57 -14.62 2.20
CA ALA A 172 0.92 -15.10 0.98
C ALA A 172 0.53 -13.90 0.11
N VAL A 173 1.17 -13.77 -1.05
CA VAL A 173 0.88 -12.71 -2.02
C VAL A 173 -0.26 -13.14 -2.95
N VAL A 174 -1.22 -12.25 -3.18
CA VAL A 174 -2.30 -12.43 -4.14
C VAL A 174 -2.44 -11.20 -5.04
N ALA A 175 -2.57 -11.43 -6.34
CA ALA A 175 -3.02 -10.40 -7.28
C ALA A 175 -4.53 -10.17 -7.09
N VAL A 176 -4.94 -8.90 -6.99
CA VAL A 176 -6.37 -8.53 -6.84
C VAL A 176 -7.00 -8.26 -8.21
N ARG A 177 -6.24 -7.67 -9.12
CA ARG A 177 -6.68 -7.39 -10.49
C ARG A 177 -6.12 -8.44 -11.44
N ARG A 178 -7.03 -9.11 -12.16
CA ARG A 178 -6.71 -10.07 -13.24
C ARG A 178 -6.15 -9.31 -14.47
N PRO A 179 -5.27 -9.97 -15.25
CA PRO A 179 -4.22 -9.32 -16.02
C PRO A 179 -4.76 -8.35 -17.07
N ARG A 180 -4.04 -7.25 -17.29
CA ARG A 180 -4.21 -6.45 -18.51
C ARG A 180 -3.87 -7.39 -19.67
N ILE A 181 -4.89 -7.89 -20.37
CA ILE A 181 -4.70 -8.54 -21.66
C ILE A 181 -4.22 -7.43 -22.59
N VAL A 182 -2.90 -7.34 -22.80
CA VAL A 182 -2.35 -6.58 -23.92
C VAL A 182 -2.68 -7.40 -25.16
N VAL A 183 -3.72 -7.00 -25.88
CA VAL A 183 -3.94 -7.50 -27.23
C VAL A 183 -2.85 -6.86 -28.09
N GLU A 184 -1.77 -7.60 -28.38
CA GLU A 184 -0.89 -7.22 -29.47
C GLU A 184 -1.73 -7.20 -30.76
N GLN A 185 -1.97 -6.02 -31.30
CA GLN A 185 -2.49 -5.90 -32.66
C GLN A 185 -1.40 -6.40 -33.60
N GLY A 186 -1.53 -7.66 -34.01
CA GLY A 186 -0.69 -8.27 -35.03
C GLY A 186 -0.65 -7.39 -36.27
N ARG A 187 0.56 -6.99 -36.64
CA ARG A 187 0.86 -6.30 -37.90
C ARG A 187 0.59 -7.30 -39.03
N LEU A 188 -0.60 -7.20 -39.65
CA LEU A 188 -0.90 -7.91 -40.89
C LEU A 188 0.15 -7.50 -41.93
N GLY A 189 0.93 -8.49 -42.35
CA GLY A 189 1.92 -8.33 -43.39
C GLY A 189 1.25 -7.96 -44.70
N ASP A 190 1.75 -6.90 -45.32
CA ASP A 190 1.42 -6.56 -46.70
C ASP A 190 2.26 -7.46 -47.60
N THR A 191 1.74 -8.65 -47.92
CA THR A 191 2.25 -9.49 -49.00
C THR A 191 1.42 -9.26 -50.24
N SER A 192 1.67 -8.15 -50.96
CA SER A 192 1.25 -8.02 -52.35
C SER A 192 2.27 -8.73 -53.25
N GLY A 193 2.04 -10.01 -53.50
CA GLY A 193 2.69 -10.77 -54.55
C GLY A 193 2.04 -10.51 -55.92
N THR A 194 2.91 -10.24 -56.90
CA THR A 194 2.82 -10.67 -58.32
C THR A 194 1.58 -10.32 -59.15
N GLY A 195 1.82 -9.46 -60.15
CA GLY A 195 1.09 -9.43 -61.41
C GLY A 195 2.08 -9.33 -62.57
N ASP A 196 2.57 -10.48 -63.03
CA ASP A 196 3.22 -10.61 -64.34
C ASP A 196 2.16 -10.51 -65.44
N GLY A 197 2.49 -9.82 -66.54
CA GLY A 197 1.53 -9.41 -67.56
C GLY A 197 2.22 -8.93 -68.83
N THR A 198 2.67 -9.92 -69.61
CA THR A 198 3.25 -9.90 -70.96
C THR A 198 2.61 -8.89 -71.94
N THR A 199 3.45 -8.38 -72.86
CA THR A 199 3.34 -8.37 -74.35
C THR A 199 3.51 -7.01 -75.05
N ARG A 200 4.46 -7.04 -76.00
CA ARG A 200 4.78 -6.14 -77.13
C ARG A 200 5.76 -5.00 -76.89
#